data_AF-A0A952C239-F1
#
_entry.id   AF-A0A952C239-F1
#
_cell.length_a   1.000
_cell.length_b   1.000
_cell.length_c   1.000
_cell.angle_alpha   90.00
_cell.angle_beta   90.00
_cell.angle_gamma   90.00
#
_symmetry.space_group_name_H-M   'P 1'
#
loop_
_entity.id
_entity.type
_entity.pdbx_description
1 polymer ?
#
loop_
_entity_poly.entity_id
_entity_poly.type
_entity_poly.pdbx_seq_one_letter_code
_entity_poly.pdbx_strand_id
1 'polypeptide(L)'
;MKSLRPTGIIVAAVLVMLLLLVVVPALSWLHMSSQLAMARSRGVYPSAEQAMLALVDQGYVAIARVDILYAGPNSFDGSQPHIWYVIVEVRADRRADGSAMGRNGCDAPGSYFLHTRDGWIHVPEGAFPEVIGFLMGVFGQAGSGQPQPSTDWAPSQPARFCQAG
;
A
#
# COMPACT_ATOMS: atom_id res chain seq x y z
N MET A 1 10.22 22.66 48.41
CA MET A 1 9.51 22.07 47.26
C MET A 1 8.02 22.04 47.58
N LYS A 2 7.16 22.81 46.89
CA LYS A 2 5.71 22.77 47.12
C LYS A 2 5.16 21.48 46.48
N SER A 3 4.70 20.54 47.31
CA SER A 3 4.02 19.34 46.83
C SER A 3 2.78 19.74 46.02
N LEU A 4 2.71 19.30 44.75
CA LEU A 4 1.51 19.46 43.94
C LEU A 4 0.36 18.71 44.63
N ARG A 5 -0.74 19.41 44.90
CA ARG A 5 -1.94 18.78 45.45
C ARG A 5 -2.42 17.71 44.45
N PRO A 6 -2.85 16.52 44.91
CA PRO A 6 -3.25 15.41 44.04
C PRO A 6 -4.32 15.81 43.02
N THR A 7 -5.21 16.75 43.37
CA THR A 7 -6.21 17.33 42.47
C THR A 7 -5.60 18.00 41.23
N GLY A 8 -4.48 18.71 41.39
CA GLY A 8 -3.81 19.37 40.26
C GLY A 8 -3.19 18.38 39.29
N ILE A 9 -2.67 17.26 39.79
CA ILE A 9 -2.12 16.18 38.96
C ILE A 9 -3.23 15.52 38.14
N ILE A 10 -4.38 15.24 38.75
CA ILE A 10 -5.52 14.62 38.06
C ILE A 10 -6.04 15.54 36.96
N VAL A 11 -6.22 16.84 37.23
CA VAL A 11 -6.68 17.80 36.22
C VAL A 11 -5.70 17.89 35.06
N ALA A 12 -4.39 17.97 35.34
CA ALA A 12 -3.37 17.99 34.28
C ALA A 12 -3.40 16.71 33.43
N ALA A 13 -3.52 15.54 34.04
CA ALA A 13 -3.59 14.27 33.33
C ALA A 13 -4.83 14.20 32.41
N VAL A 14 -6.00 14.65 32.90
CA VAL A 14 -7.23 14.70 32.09
C VAL A 14 -7.07 15.64 30.90
N LEU A 15 -6.49 16.83 31.11
CA LEU A 15 -6.26 17.80 30.03
C LEU A 15 -5.29 17.26 28.97
N VAL A 16 -4.23 16.56 29.38
CA VAL A 16 -3.30 15.90 28.45
C VAL A 16 -4.02 14.82 27.65
N MET A 17 -4.84 13.97 28.29
CA MET A 17 -5.60 12.95 27.57
C MET A 17 -6.57 13.57 26.54
N LEU A 18 -7.30 14.62 26.93
CA LEU A 18 -8.19 15.33 26.01
C LEU A 18 -7.43 15.95 24.83
N LEU A 19 -6.26 16.53 25.08
CA LEU A 19 -5.40 17.05 24.02
C LEU A 19 -4.97 15.95 23.05
N LEU A 20 -4.51 14.80 23.57
CA LEU A 20 -4.08 13.66 22.75
C LEU A 20 -5.22 13.09 21.91
N LEU A 21 -6.45 13.03 22.46
CA LEU A 21 -7.65 12.59 21.74
C LEU A 21 -7.99 13.46 20.53
N VAL A 22 -7.54 14.72 20.49
CA VAL A 22 -7.74 15.62 19.35
C VAL A 22 -6.53 15.65 18.43
N VAL A 23 -5.33 15.80 19.01
CA VAL A 23 -4.09 16.00 18.26
C VAL A 23 -3.70 14.74 17.48
N VAL A 24 -3.81 13.56 18.09
CA VAL A 24 -3.40 12.32 17.41
C VAL A 24 -4.28 12.04 16.18
N PRO A 25 -5.62 12.05 16.25
CA PRO A 25 -6.44 11.87 15.05
C PRO A 25 -6.22 12.96 13.99
N ALA A 26 -6.04 14.22 14.39
CA ALA A 26 -5.80 15.32 13.45
C ALA A 26 -4.48 15.14 12.69
N LEU A 27 -3.39 14.78 13.37
CA LEU A 27 -2.10 14.51 12.74
C LEU A 27 -2.16 13.25 11.86
N SER A 28 -2.83 12.20 12.31
CA SER A 28 -3.04 10.97 11.52
C SER A 28 -3.85 11.26 10.26
N TRP A 29 -4.93 12.04 10.35
CA TRP A 29 -5.72 12.46 9.20
C TRP A 29 -4.89 13.29 8.21
N LEU A 30 -4.09 14.24 8.71
CA LEU A 30 -3.23 15.07 7.88
C LEU A 30 -2.18 14.24 7.14
N HIS A 31 -1.51 13.32 7.86
CA HIS A 31 -0.53 12.42 7.28
C HIS A 31 -1.15 11.54 6.19
N MET A 32 -2.26 10.84 6.48
CA MET A 32 -3.00 10.03 5.53
C MET A 32 -3.40 10.85 4.30
N SER A 33 -4.03 12.02 4.50
CA SER A 33 -4.50 12.87 3.41
C SER A 33 -3.36 13.33 2.49
N SER A 34 -2.20 13.67 3.06
CA SER A 34 -1.00 14.05 2.30
C SER A 34 -0.49 12.88 1.46
N GLN A 35 -0.39 11.68 2.05
CA GLN A 35 0.04 10.48 1.32
C GLN A 35 -0.91 10.12 0.19
N LEU A 36 -2.22 10.17 0.43
CA LEU A 36 -3.24 9.93 -0.61
C LEU A 36 -3.18 10.97 -1.72
N ALA A 37 -2.99 12.25 -1.40
CA ALA A 37 -2.87 13.31 -2.40
C ALA A 37 -1.63 13.09 -3.29
N MET A 38 -0.48 12.78 -2.69
CA MET A 38 0.74 12.46 -3.43
C MET A 38 0.56 11.22 -4.30
N ALA A 39 -0.03 10.14 -3.76
CA ALA A 39 -0.26 8.92 -4.52
C ALA A 39 -1.23 9.14 -5.70
N ARG A 40 -2.35 9.85 -5.48
CA ARG A 40 -3.29 10.23 -6.56
C ARG A 40 -2.63 11.05 -7.67
N SER A 41 -1.71 11.96 -7.33
CA SER A 41 -1.00 12.74 -8.34
C SER A 41 -0.11 11.90 -9.26
N ARG A 42 0.23 10.66 -8.87
CA ARG A 42 0.96 9.70 -9.70
C ARG A 42 0.05 8.81 -10.54
N GLY A 43 -1.27 8.91 -10.34
CA GLY A 43 -2.27 8.18 -11.08
C GLY A 43 -3.36 7.58 -10.20
N VAL A 44 -4.55 7.45 -10.77
CA VAL A 44 -5.70 6.75 -10.19
C VAL A 44 -6.19 5.76 -11.24
N TYR A 45 -6.33 4.51 -10.85
CA TYR A 45 -6.54 3.40 -11.77
C TYR A 45 -7.85 2.66 -11.47
N PRO A 46 -8.53 2.13 -12.49
CA PRO A 46 -9.72 1.31 -12.31
C PRO A 46 -9.51 0.03 -11.49
N SER A 47 -8.30 -0.54 -11.50
CA SER A 47 -7.95 -1.74 -10.72
C SER A 47 -6.51 -1.70 -10.21
N ALA A 48 -6.19 -2.51 -9.20
CA ALA A 48 -4.84 -2.63 -8.66
C ALA A 48 -3.85 -3.23 -9.69
N GLU A 49 -4.33 -4.14 -10.53
CA GLU A 49 -3.58 -4.73 -11.64
C GLU A 49 -3.21 -3.67 -12.66
N GLN A 50 -4.15 -2.81 -13.06
CA GLN A 50 -3.85 -1.72 -13.99
C GLN A 50 -2.86 -0.72 -13.39
N ALA A 51 -2.97 -0.44 -12.08
CA ALA A 51 -1.98 0.38 -11.37
C ALA A 51 -0.59 -0.28 -11.37
N MET A 52 -0.52 -1.60 -11.19
CA MET A 52 0.72 -2.37 -11.23
C MET A 52 1.34 -2.40 -12.63
N LEU A 53 0.53 -2.60 -13.68
CA LEU A 53 1.01 -2.54 -15.06
C LEU A 53 1.56 -1.16 -15.40
N ALA A 54 0.88 -0.09 -14.98
CA ALA A 54 1.39 1.27 -15.16
C ALA A 54 2.70 1.52 -14.40
N LEU A 55 2.87 0.93 -13.21
CA LEU A 55 4.12 0.97 -12.46
C LEU A 55 5.25 0.22 -13.18
N VAL A 56 4.95 -0.93 -13.78
CA VAL A 56 5.91 -1.71 -14.60
C VAL A 56 6.32 -0.92 -15.84
N ASP A 57 5.38 -0.31 -16.56
CA ASP A 57 5.68 0.50 -17.75
C ASP A 57 6.60 1.69 -17.45
N GLN A 58 6.54 2.24 -16.22
CA GLN A 58 7.45 3.30 -15.78
C GLN A 58 8.83 2.77 -15.35
N GLY A 59 8.88 1.55 -14.81
CA GLY A 59 10.07 0.97 -14.19
C GLY A 59 10.97 0.15 -15.12
N TYR A 60 10.48 -0.24 -16.30
CA TYR A 60 11.18 -1.18 -17.20
C TYR A 60 11.20 -0.67 -18.65
N VAL A 61 12.19 -1.13 -19.41
CA VAL A 61 12.39 -0.77 -20.82
C VAL A 61 12.43 -2.02 -21.68
N ALA A 62 11.79 -1.98 -22.85
CA ALA A 62 11.67 -3.09 -23.79
C ALA A 62 11.13 -4.36 -23.09
N ILE A 63 9.94 -4.20 -22.49
CA ILE A 63 9.24 -5.27 -21.79
C ILE A 63 8.82 -6.33 -22.81
N ALA A 64 9.32 -7.55 -22.63
CA ALA A 64 8.97 -8.70 -23.46
C ALA A 64 7.71 -9.41 -22.96
N ARG A 65 7.53 -9.49 -21.63
CA ARG A 65 6.39 -10.16 -20.99
C ARG A 65 6.14 -9.62 -19.59
N VAL A 66 4.87 -9.54 -19.21
CA VAL A 66 4.41 -9.31 -17.84
C VAL A 66 3.32 -10.30 -17.50
N ASP A 67 3.47 -11.02 -16.40
CA ASP A 67 2.44 -11.91 -15.87
C ASP A 67 2.07 -11.49 -14.45
N ILE A 68 0.79 -11.32 -14.17
CA ILE A 68 0.32 -11.10 -12.80
C ILE A 68 0.30 -12.43 -12.09
N LEU A 69 1.09 -12.55 -11.03
CA LEU A 69 1.24 -13.78 -10.26
C LEU A 69 0.33 -13.80 -9.05
N TYR A 70 0.01 -12.62 -8.52
CA TYR A 70 -0.90 -12.44 -7.41
C TYR A 70 -1.49 -11.04 -7.46
N ALA A 71 -2.79 -10.94 -7.18
CA ALA A 71 -3.47 -9.67 -6.98
C ALA A 71 -4.64 -9.89 -6.02
N GLY A 72 -4.50 -9.36 -4.80
CA GLY A 72 -5.55 -9.51 -3.78
C GLY A 72 -5.26 -8.79 -2.47
N PRO A 73 -6.17 -8.91 -1.49
CA PRO A 73 -6.03 -8.29 -0.19
C PRO A 73 -4.75 -8.72 0.53
N ASN A 74 -4.04 -7.76 1.13
CA ASN A 74 -2.87 -8.09 1.95
C ASN A 74 -3.25 -8.81 3.26
N SER A 75 -4.49 -8.61 3.73
CA SER A 75 -5.04 -9.34 4.88
C SER A 75 -5.45 -10.76 4.46
N PHE A 76 -4.86 -11.79 5.08
CA PHE A 76 -5.20 -13.21 4.83
C PHE A 76 -6.69 -13.54 5.01
N ASP A 77 -7.39 -12.84 5.90
CA ASP A 77 -8.80 -13.02 6.20
C ASP A 77 -9.73 -12.12 5.38
N GLY A 78 -9.18 -11.30 4.47
CA GLY A 78 -9.94 -10.34 3.67
C GLY A 78 -10.52 -9.15 4.46
N SER A 79 -10.12 -8.95 5.73
CA SER A 79 -10.65 -7.87 6.59
C SER A 79 -10.31 -6.46 6.10
N GLN A 80 -9.31 -6.32 5.23
CA GLN A 80 -8.89 -5.05 4.65
C GLN A 80 -9.00 -5.10 3.11
N PRO A 81 -10.22 -5.12 2.56
CA PRO A 81 -10.47 -5.35 1.13
C PRO A 81 -9.95 -4.21 0.23
N HIS A 82 -9.66 -3.04 0.81
CA HIS A 82 -9.13 -1.86 0.11
C HIS A 82 -7.61 -1.76 0.16
N ILE A 83 -6.90 -2.73 0.75
CA ILE A 83 -5.44 -2.77 0.79
C ILE A 83 -4.99 -4.02 0.05
N TRP A 84 -4.50 -3.85 -1.17
CA TRP A 84 -4.05 -4.96 -1.99
C TRP A 84 -2.54 -4.98 -2.12
N TYR A 85 -2.00 -6.19 -2.23
CA TYR A 85 -0.64 -6.42 -2.67
C TYR A 85 -0.69 -7.13 -4.02
N VAL A 86 0.07 -6.65 -4.99
CA VAL A 86 0.12 -7.22 -6.33
C VAL A 86 1.55 -7.61 -6.64
N ILE A 87 1.76 -8.82 -7.13
CA ILE A 87 3.06 -9.36 -7.56
C ILE A 87 2.96 -9.72 -9.03
N VAL A 88 3.98 -9.35 -9.80
CA VAL A 88 4.08 -9.69 -11.22
C VAL A 88 5.44 -10.33 -11.52
N GLU A 89 5.52 -11.16 -12.54
CA GLU A 89 6.77 -11.48 -13.23
C GLU A 89 6.95 -10.48 -14.37
N VAL A 90 8.13 -9.85 -14.47
CA VAL A 90 8.50 -8.97 -15.58
C VAL A 90 9.72 -9.55 -16.27
N ARG A 91 9.63 -9.71 -17.60
CA ARG A 91 10.78 -9.97 -18.47
C ARG A 91 11.03 -8.76 -19.35
N ALA A 92 12.22 -8.19 -19.25
CA ALA A 92 12.59 -6.96 -19.94
C ALA A 92 14.10 -6.90 -20.22
N ASP A 93 14.51 -6.03 -21.13
CA ASP A 93 15.94 -5.84 -21.42
C ASP A 93 16.67 -5.22 -20.21
N ARG A 94 16.05 -4.21 -19.59
CA ARG A 94 16.63 -3.49 -18.43
C ARG A 94 15.56 -2.74 -17.64
N ARG A 95 15.91 -2.37 -16.41
CA ARG A 95 15.15 -1.38 -15.62
C ARG A 95 15.40 0.04 -16.14
N ALA A 96 14.39 0.90 -16.01
CA ALA A 96 14.45 2.28 -16.46
C ALA A 96 15.47 3.13 -15.67
N ASP A 97 15.73 2.77 -14.41
CA ASP A 97 16.73 3.42 -13.55
C ASP A 97 18.17 2.97 -13.82
N GLY A 98 18.37 2.01 -14.73
CA GLY A 98 19.68 1.44 -15.07
C GLY A 98 20.22 0.42 -14.06
N SER A 99 19.47 0.09 -13.01
CA SER A 99 19.85 -0.99 -12.09
C SER A 99 19.76 -2.35 -12.77
N ALA A 100 20.53 -3.31 -12.25
CA ALA A 100 20.61 -4.65 -12.83
C ALA A 100 19.26 -5.38 -12.71
N MET A 101 18.84 -6.02 -13.80
CA MET A 101 17.75 -7.01 -13.78
C MET A 101 18.19 -8.26 -13.00
N GLY A 102 17.22 -9.02 -12.51
CA GLY A 102 17.45 -10.40 -12.06
C GLY A 102 17.97 -11.32 -13.16
N ARG A 103 18.22 -12.58 -12.79
CA ARG A 103 18.81 -13.58 -13.71
C ARG A 103 17.97 -13.72 -14.97
N ASN A 104 18.63 -13.79 -16.12
CA ASN A 104 18.01 -13.93 -17.45
C ASN A 104 17.03 -12.80 -17.81
N GLY A 105 17.25 -11.57 -17.30
CA GLY A 105 16.40 -10.43 -17.64
C GLY A 105 15.00 -10.53 -17.04
N CYS A 106 14.87 -11.16 -15.87
CA CYS A 106 13.59 -11.37 -15.21
C CYS A 106 13.60 -10.90 -13.76
N ASP A 107 12.54 -10.20 -13.38
CA ASP A 107 12.26 -9.72 -12.03
C ASP A 107 10.85 -10.14 -11.60
N ALA A 108 10.61 -10.19 -10.29
CA ALA A 108 9.28 -10.43 -9.73
C ALA A 108 8.90 -9.34 -8.72
N PRO A 109 8.68 -8.08 -9.15
CA PRO A 109 8.34 -7.01 -8.24
C PRO A 109 6.94 -7.19 -7.64
N GLY A 110 6.80 -6.80 -6.38
CA GLY A 110 5.52 -6.65 -5.71
C GLY A 110 5.33 -5.23 -5.20
N SER A 111 4.08 -4.76 -5.12
CA SER A 111 3.77 -3.46 -4.55
C SER A 111 2.37 -3.38 -3.95
N TYR A 112 2.17 -2.35 -3.10
CA TYR A 112 0.91 -2.07 -2.44
C TYR A 112 0.05 -1.08 -3.21
N PHE A 113 -1.24 -1.35 -3.21
CA PHE A 113 -2.26 -0.53 -3.84
C PHE A 113 -3.41 -0.31 -2.88
N LEU A 114 -3.84 0.93 -2.73
CA LEU A 114 -4.95 1.31 -1.87
C LEU A 114 -6.16 1.69 -2.73
N HIS A 115 -7.32 1.12 -2.43
CA HIS A 115 -8.56 1.50 -3.07
C HIS A 115 -9.16 2.71 -2.35
N THR A 116 -9.15 3.86 -3.00
CA THR A 116 -9.89 5.06 -2.56
C THR A 116 -11.29 5.07 -3.18
N ARG A 117 -12.10 6.08 -2.84
CA ARG A 117 -13.40 6.31 -3.51
C ARG A 117 -13.27 6.61 -5.00
N ASP A 118 -12.12 7.10 -5.44
CA ASP A 118 -11.87 7.54 -6.81
C ASP A 118 -11.22 6.44 -7.67
N GLY A 119 -10.75 5.36 -7.05
CA GLY A 119 -10.02 4.27 -7.70
C GLY A 119 -8.77 3.85 -6.92
N TRP A 120 -8.00 2.96 -7.54
CA TRP A 120 -6.79 2.38 -6.98
C TRP A 120 -5.59 3.28 -7.17
N ILE A 121 -4.77 3.41 -6.13
CA ILE A 121 -3.54 4.21 -6.16
C ILE A 121 -2.37 3.37 -5.68
N HIS A 122 -1.20 3.57 -6.27
CA HIS A 122 0.04 2.96 -5.82
C HIS A 122 0.57 3.70 -4.58
N VAL A 123 0.90 2.94 -3.53
CA VAL A 123 1.55 3.46 -2.34
C VAL A 123 2.83 2.66 -2.08
N PRO A 124 4.02 3.28 -2.11
CA PRO A 124 5.27 2.56 -1.89
C PRO A 124 5.32 2.00 -0.47
N GLU A 125 5.95 0.84 -0.28
CA GLU A 125 6.06 0.15 1.01
C GLU A 125 6.61 1.06 2.12
N GLY A 126 7.62 1.91 1.80
CA GLY A 126 8.21 2.86 2.75
C GLY A 126 7.26 3.97 3.25
N ALA A 127 6.07 4.11 2.66
CA ALA A 127 5.01 5.01 3.14
C ALA A 127 4.05 4.33 4.13
N PHE A 128 4.29 3.06 4.51
CA PHE A 128 3.44 2.28 5.42
C PHE A 128 1.98 2.15 4.92
N PRO A 129 1.77 1.52 3.76
CA PRO A 129 0.46 1.40 3.12
C PRO A 129 -0.61 0.77 4.02
N GLU A 130 -0.24 -0.17 4.89
CA GLU A 130 -1.17 -0.77 5.86
C GLU A 130 -1.68 0.24 6.88
N VAL A 131 -0.80 1.11 7.41
CA VAL A 131 -1.19 2.16 8.35
C VAL A 131 -2.10 3.17 7.66
N ILE A 132 -1.74 3.58 6.44
CA ILE A 132 -2.57 4.50 5.64
C ILE A 132 -3.93 3.87 5.36
N GLY A 133 -3.97 2.61 4.92
CA GLY A 133 -5.20 1.90 4.62
C GLY A 133 -6.07 1.67 5.87
N PHE A 134 -5.49 1.37 7.02
CA PHE A 134 -6.21 1.31 8.28
C PHE A 134 -6.87 2.66 8.60
N LEU A 135 -6.10 3.76 8.52
CA LEU A 135 -6.62 5.11 8.75
C LEU A 135 -7.70 5.49 7.73
N MET A 136 -7.59 5.06 6.47
CA MET A 136 -8.62 5.24 5.46
C MET A 136 -9.94 4.60 5.89
N GLY A 137 -9.91 3.43 6.53
CA GLY A 137 -11.08 2.79 7.11
C GLY A 137 -11.66 3.62 8.26
N VAL A 138 -10.84 4.01 9.23
CA VAL A 138 -11.24 4.83 10.40
C VAL A 138 -11.88 6.15 9.98
N PHE A 139 -11.35 6.77 8.95
CA PHE A 139 -11.72 8.10 8.47
C PHE A 139 -12.67 8.09 7.27
N GLY A 140 -13.16 6.91 6.87
CA GLY A 140 -14.12 6.73 5.79
C GLY A 140 -13.60 7.11 4.40
N GLN A 141 -12.28 7.15 4.19
CA GLN A 141 -11.65 7.44 2.89
C GLN A 141 -11.44 6.19 2.02
N ALA A 142 -11.61 5.00 2.60
CA ALA A 142 -11.51 3.75 1.87
C ALA A 142 -12.62 3.61 0.82
N GLY A 143 -12.26 3.09 -0.36
CA GLY A 143 -13.21 2.55 -1.32
C GLY A 143 -13.77 1.21 -0.85
N SER A 144 -14.72 0.64 -1.59
CA SER A 144 -15.34 -0.66 -1.23
C SER A 144 -14.36 -1.83 -1.23
N GLY A 145 -13.21 -1.66 -1.88
CA GLY A 145 -12.24 -2.74 -2.09
C GLY A 145 -12.82 -3.95 -2.83
N GLN A 146 -12.11 -5.06 -2.75
CA GLN A 146 -12.56 -6.39 -3.12
C GLN A 146 -11.95 -7.40 -2.13
N PRO A 147 -12.75 -8.23 -1.44
CA PRO A 147 -12.24 -9.11 -0.38
C PRO A 147 -11.66 -10.43 -0.90
N GLN A 148 -11.88 -10.77 -2.17
CA GLN A 148 -11.27 -11.94 -2.81
C GLN A 148 -10.15 -11.49 -3.74
N PRO A 149 -9.05 -12.27 -3.83
CA PRO A 149 -8.05 -12.05 -4.86
C PRO A 149 -8.67 -12.24 -6.24
N SER A 150 -8.30 -11.38 -7.20
CA SER A 150 -8.62 -11.56 -8.62
C SER A 150 -7.71 -12.59 -9.28
N THR A 151 -6.47 -12.69 -8.79
CA THR A 151 -5.49 -13.70 -9.17
C THR A 151 -4.97 -14.33 -7.89
N ASP A 152 -5.44 -15.55 -7.63
CA ASP A 152 -5.06 -16.28 -6.42
C ASP A 152 -3.62 -16.78 -6.52
N TRP A 153 -2.93 -16.73 -5.38
CA TRP A 153 -1.60 -17.29 -5.28
C TRP A 153 -1.73 -18.81 -5.39
N ALA A 154 -1.20 -19.43 -6.44
CA ALA A 154 -1.22 -20.89 -6.57
C ALA A 154 -0.29 -21.53 -5.52
N PRO A 155 -0.78 -21.97 -4.33
CA PRO A 155 0.08 -22.36 -3.21
C PRO A 155 0.81 -23.67 -3.49
N SER A 156 0.27 -24.45 -4.44
CA SER A 156 0.81 -25.73 -4.91
C SER A 156 1.90 -25.58 -5.96
N GLN A 157 2.11 -24.38 -6.51
CA GLN A 157 3.26 -24.09 -7.34
C GLN A 157 4.34 -23.48 -6.44
N PRO A 158 5.51 -24.13 -6.25
CA PRO A 158 6.62 -23.47 -5.59
C PRO A 158 6.86 -22.15 -6.30
N ALA A 159 7.17 -21.08 -5.55
CA ALA A 159 7.43 -19.74 -6.05
C ALA A 159 8.56 -19.75 -7.10
N ARG A 160 8.20 -20.09 -8.32
CA ARG A 160 9.08 -20.33 -9.45
C ARG A 160 9.04 -19.08 -10.32
N PHE A 161 9.32 -17.95 -9.68
CA PHE A 161 9.57 -16.70 -10.36
C PHE A 161 10.75 -16.89 -11.30
N CYS A 162 10.64 -16.39 -12.52
CA CYS A 162 11.78 -16.26 -13.43
C CYS A 162 12.47 -17.58 -13.79
N GLN A 163 11.70 -18.67 -13.94
CA GLN A 163 12.26 -19.90 -14.51
C GLN A 163 12.56 -19.74 -15.99
N ALA A 164 13.60 -20.43 -16.47
CA ALA A 164 13.91 -20.48 -17.90
C ALA A 164 12.67 -21.01 -18.64
N GLY A 165 12.12 -20.18 -19.54
CA GLY A 165 11.05 -20.58 -20.44
C GLY A 165 11.60 -21.32 -21.63
#